data_AF-A0A9N8HAV3-F1
#
_entry.id   AF-A0A9N8HAV3-F1
#
_cell.length_a   1.000
_cell.length_b   1.000
_cell.length_c   1.000
_cell.angle_alpha   90.00
_cell.angle_beta   90.00
_cell.angle_gamma   90.00
#
_symmetry.space_group_name_H-M   'P 1'
#
loop_
_entity.id
_entity.type
_entity.pdbx_description
1 polymer ?
#
loop_
_entity_poly.entity_id
_entity_poly.type
_entity_poly.pdbx_seq_one_letter_code
_entity_poly.pdbx_strand_id
1 'polypeptide(L)'
;MRISFLVVVVCVLAVDGRSFAREEETYNNHHRHLRRSLQQDCPLPDSTIDCSDITFDPVNCAGCPYDNVCLSDAAGWSSCDRICPIAISRSSSCLQGGSVECGAALCYYETICQGKDVGFDSSSCTNIDCPAPGLGLCTMEWVPVVCGPSTCLYSNTCLASLSGWNVEEDCILAEEEEEAVPEEACPQPQAGSVCPFILLPVTCGGCNYSNECLANAAGLYDCSSNLDPPTEPCDGPDCSEDLDITNIETMDPSSTVGPTMGETFVVTQVPWT
;
A
#
# COMPACT_ATOMS: atom_id res chain seq x y z
N MET A 1 36.67 63.41 39.49
CA MET A 1 36.62 61.93 39.51
C MET A 1 35.41 61.52 40.32
N ARG A 2 34.35 61.01 39.66
CA ARG A 2 33.17 60.44 40.33
C ARG A 2 33.11 58.98 39.91
N ILE A 3 33.22 58.09 40.89
CA ILE A 3 33.17 56.63 40.72
C ILE A 3 31.68 56.26 40.74
N SER A 4 31.15 55.87 39.60
CA SER A 4 29.80 55.30 39.51
C SER A 4 29.89 53.80 39.78
N PHE A 5 29.23 53.34 40.85
CA PHE A 5 29.07 51.92 41.13
C PHE A 5 27.92 51.37 40.27
N LEU A 6 28.23 50.39 39.43
CA LEU A 6 27.25 49.61 38.68
C LEU A 6 26.72 48.50 39.60
N VAL A 7 25.46 48.62 40.04
CA VAL A 7 24.77 47.55 40.77
C VAL A 7 24.12 46.64 39.74
N VAL A 8 24.65 45.43 39.57
CA VAL A 8 24.04 44.39 38.74
C VAL A 8 22.99 43.69 39.58
N VAL A 9 21.72 43.96 39.31
CA VAL A 9 20.59 43.22 39.89
C VAL A 9 20.40 41.95 39.05
N VAL A 10 20.77 40.80 39.61
CA VAL A 10 20.47 39.49 39.03
C VAL A 10 19.06 39.10 39.45
N CYS A 11 18.10 39.26 38.54
CA CYS A 11 16.76 38.70 38.71
C CYS A 11 16.81 37.20 38.39
N VAL A 12 16.74 36.36 39.43
CA VAL A 12 16.47 34.93 39.26
C VAL A 12 14.97 34.78 39.07
N LEU A 13 14.54 34.57 37.82
CA LEU A 13 13.16 34.17 37.53
C LEU A 13 13.02 32.68 37.88
N ALA A 14 12.30 32.40 38.96
CA ALA A 14 11.83 31.06 39.26
C ALA A 14 10.77 30.68 38.20
N VAL A 15 11.11 29.76 37.32
CA VAL A 15 10.16 29.16 36.38
C VAL A 15 9.36 28.12 37.15
N ASP A 16 8.09 28.41 37.40
CA ASP A 16 7.14 27.49 38.02
C ASP A 16 6.85 26.33 37.05
N GLY A 17 7.32 25.13 37.38
CA GLY A 17 7.16 23.90 36.59
C GLY A 17 5.75 23.30 36.64
N ARG A 18 4.70 24.10 36.43
CA ARG A 18 3.29 23.64 36.49
C ARG A 18 2.46 23.91 35.24
N SER A 19 3.08 24.18 34.09
CA SER A 19 2.35 24.51 32.86
C SER A 19 2.44 23.45 31.75
N PHE A 20 3.31 22.44 31.87
CA PHE A 20 3.57 21.48 30.79
C PHE A 20 2.56 20.32 30.67
N ALA A 21 1.61 20.17 31.59
CA ALA A 21 0.66 19.05 31.58
C ALA A 21 -0.64 19.30 30.80
N ARG A 22 -0.82 20.48 30.17
CA ARG A 22 -2.10 20.84 29.52
C ARG A 22 -2.08 20.90 27.98
N GLU A 23 -0.89 20.92 27.36
CA GLU A 23 -0.77 20.93 25.89
C GLU A 23 -0.63 19.52 25.28
N GLU A 24 -0.11 18.56 26.03
CA GLU A 24 0.05 17.16 25.60
C GLU A 24 -1.28 16.40 25.47
N GLU A 25 -2.32 16.83 26.19
CA GLU A 25 -3.65 16.23 26.14
C GLU A 25 -4.46 16.68 24.91
N THR A 26 -4.11 17.84 24.31
CA THR A 26 -4.79 18.39 23.13
C THR A 26 -4.23 17.79 21.84
N TYR A 27 -2.90 17.54 21.80
CA TYR A 27 -2.23 16.87 20.67
C TYR A 27 -2.62 15.38 20.55
N ASN A 28 -2.69 14.66 21.68
CA ASN A 28 -3.13 13.26 21.70
C ASN A 28 -4.61 13.07 21.36
N ASN A 29 -5.48 14.04 21.69
CA ASN A 29 -6.88 13.99 21.26
C ASN A 29 -7.06 14.32 19.78
N HIS A 30 -6.24 15.20 19.20
CA HIS A 30 -6.31 15.50 17.76
C HIS A 30 -5.80 14.33 16.90
N HIS A 31 -4.72 13.64 17.31
CA HIS A 31 -4.25 12.43 16.63
C HIS A 31 -5.19 11.22 16.78
N ARG A 32 -5.94 11.10 17.90
CA ARG A 32 -7.03 10.12 18.02
C ARG A 32 -8.20 10.40 17.08
N HIS A 33 -8.52 11.68 16.84
CA HIS A 33 -9.58 12.06 15.91
C HIS A 33 -9.17 11.87 14.44
N LEU A 34 -7.90 12.09 14.09
CA LEU A 34 -7.40 11.86 12.73
C LEU A 34 -7.23 10.37 12.40
N ARG A 35 -6.80 9.51 13.35
CA ARG A 35 -6.85 8.04 13.15
C ARG A 35 -8.27 7.49 13.02
N ARG A 36 -9.26 8.14 13.64
CA ARG A 36 -10.69 7.82 13.45
C ARG A 36 -11.26 8.28 12.11
N SER A 37 -10.59 9.18 11.39
CA SER A 37 -11.13 9.74 10.14
C SER A 37 -10.72 8.95 8.89
N LEU A 38 -9.74 8.04 9.00
CA LEU A 38 -9.31 7.13 7.93
C LEU A 38 -9.59 5.65 8.24
N GLN A 39 -10.03 5.34 9.46
CA GLN A 39 -10.59 4.03 9.78
C GLN A 39 -12.06 4.07 9.32
N GLN A 40 -12.34 3.53 8.14
CA GLN A 40 -13.70 3.27 7.72
C GLN A 40 -14.38 2.46 8.84
N ASP A 41 -15.42 3.02 9.46
CA ASP A 41 -16.13 2.36 10.58
C ASP A 41 -16.84 1.13 10.03
N CYS A 42 -16.17 -0.02 10.11
CA CYS A 42 -16.73 -1.27 9.64
C CYS A 42 -17.97 -1.65 10.46
N PRO A 43 -19.09 -1.99 9.81
CA PRO A 43 -20.28 -2.45 10.50
C PRO A 43 -19.92 -3.65 11.40
N LEU A 44 -20.33 -3.57 12.67
CA LEU A 44 -20.15 -4.68 13.60
C LEU A 44 -21.17 -5.78 13.30
N PRO A 45 -20.77 -7.06 13.35
CA PRO A 45 -21.70 -8.18 13.18
C PRO A 45 -22.83 -8.15 14.22
N ASP A 46 -24.05 -8.48 13.80
CA ASP A 46 -25.17 -8.69 14.71
C ASP A 46 -24.89 -9.87 15.65
N SER A 47 -24.65 -9.55 16.92
CA SER A 47 -24.37 -10.54 17.98
C SER A 47 -25.49 -11.55 18.25
N THR A 48 -26.69 -11.36 17.67
CA THR A 48 -27.77 -12.36 17.75
C THR A 48 -27.62 -13.49 16.74
N ILE A 49 -26.72 -13.34 15.75
CA ILE A 49 -26.39 -14.36 14.76
C ILE A 49 -25.19 -15.16 15.27
N ASP A 50 -25.35 -16.47 15.38
CA ASP A 50 -24.30 -17.38 15.83
C ASP A 50 -23.44 -17.84 14.63
N CYS A 51 -22.22 -17.29 14.55
CA CYS A 51 -21.21 -17.68 13.56
C CYS A 51 -20.11 -18.59 14.15
N SER A 52 -20.30 -19.16 15.35
CA SER A 52 -19.23 -19.89 16.06
C SER A 52 -18.88 -21.25 15.45
N ASP A 53 -19.76 -21.84 14.64
CA ASP A 53 -19.56 -23.13 13.97
C ASP A 53 -18.85 -23.01 12.60
N ILE A 54 -18.44 -21.80 12.20
CA ILE A 54 -17.90 -21.55 10.87
C ILE A 54 -16.37 -21.39 10.94
N THR A 55 -15.70 -22.06 10.01
CA THR A 55 -14.23 -22.04 9.87
C THR A 55 -13.76 -20.65 9.46
N PHE A 56 -12.56 -20.29 9.89
CA PHE A 56 -11.90 -19.05 9.46
C PHE A 56 -11.73 -19.05 7.92
N ASP A 57 -12.34 -18.07 7.25
CA ASP A 57 -12.36 -17.92 5.79
C ASP A 57 -12.48 -16.42 5.44
N PRO A 58 -11.39 -15.66 5.58
CA PRO A 58 -11.44 -14.21 5.69
C PRO A 58 -11.92 -13.53 4.40
N VAL A 59 -12.69 -12.45 4.57
CA VAL A 59 -13.27 -11.66 3.48
C VAL A 59 -13.04 -10.16 3.69
N ASN A 60 -12.96 -9.41 2.58
CA ASN A 60 -13.00 -7.95 2.55
C ASN A 60 -14.35 -7.49 2.04
N CYS A 61 -15.03 -6.65 2.79
CA CYS A 61 -16.25 -6.01 2.32
C CYS A 61 -16.01 -4.50 2.26
N ALA A 62 -15.65 -3.99 1.08
CA ALA A 62 -15.37 -2.57 0.86
C ALA A 62 -14.34 -1.97 1.84
N GLY A 63 -13.22 -2.68 2.06
CA GLY A 63 -12.15 -2.26 2.98
C GLY A 63 -12.33 -2.75 4.42
N CYS A 64 -13.42 -3.46 4.72
CA CYS A 64 -13.68 -4.04 6.02
C CYS A 64 -13.34 -5.53 6.08
N PRO A 65 -12.31 -5.92 6.86
CA PRO A 65 -11.96 -7.31 7.04
C PRO A 65 -12.93 -8.00 8.02
N TYR A 66 -13.39 -9.20 7.66
CA TYR A 66 -14.14 -10.10 8.52
C TYR A 66 -13.49 -11.49 8.51
N ASP A 67 -13.53 -12.19 9.64
CA ASP A 67 -12.89 -13.50 9.78
C ASP A 67 -13.57 -14.60 8.95
N ASN A 68 -14.85 -14.42 8.61
CA ASN A 68 -15.59 -15.30 7.71
C ASN A 68 -16.82 -14.61 7.09
N VAL A 69 -17.41 -15.25 6.07
CA VAL A 69 -18.61 -14.77 5.36
C VAL A 69 -19.81 -14.58 6.29
N CYS A 70 -19.97 -15.41 7.32
CA CYS A 70 -21.10 -15.26 8.25
C CYS A 70 -21.00 -13.96 9.05
N LEU A 71 -19.79 -13.60 9.50
CA LEU A 71 -19.58 -12.34 10.20
C LEU A 71 -19.81 -11.13 9.29
N SER A 72 -19.44 -11.21 8.01
CA SER A 72 -19.77 -10.14 7.07
C SER A 72 -21.27 -10.03 6.79
N ASP A 73 -21.96 -11.17 6.64
CA ASP A 73 -23.41 -11.19 6.41
C ASP A 73 -24.17 -10.67 7.64
N ALA A 74 -23.72 -11.07 8.84
CA ALA A 74 -24.26 -10.57 10.10
C ALA A 74 -24.01 -9.07 10.30
N ALA A 75 -22.96 -8.53 9.68
CA ALA A 75 -22.67 -7.10 9.62
C ALA A 75 -23.46 -6.37 8.53
N GLY A 76 -24.28 -7.08 7.75
CA GLY A 76 -25.17 -6.53 6.71
C GLY A 76 -24.56 -6.47 5.31
N TRP A 77 -23.41 -7.11 5.07
CA TRP A 77 -22.85 -7.24 3.72
C TRP A 77 -23.54 -8.35 2.94
N SER A 78 -23.56 -8.23 1.62
CA SER A 78 -24.17 -9.24 0.71
C SER A 78 -23.23 -9.68 -0.41
N SER A 79 -22.08 -9.03 -0.55
CA SER A 79 -21.01 -9.37 -1.48
C SER A 79 -19.69 -8.87 -0.89
N CYS A 80 -18.75 -9.78 -0.72
CA CYS A 80 -17.41 -9.47 -0.22
C CYS A 80 -16.38 -10.19 -1.08
N ASP A 81 -15.23 -9.57 -1.26
CA ASP A 81 -14.10 -10.17 -1.92
C ASP A 81 -13.41 -11.13 -0.96
N ARG A 82 -13.11 -12.33 -1.41
CA ARG A 82 -12.31 -13.26 -0.62
C ARG A 82 -10.87 -12.78 -0.61
N ILE A 83 -10.25 -12.69 0.56
CA ILE A 83 -8.85 -12.26 0.68
C ILE A 83 -8.03 -13.46 1.09
N CYS A 84 -6.82 -13.54 0.56
CA CYS A 84 -5.77 -14.38 1.12
C CYS A 84 -4.92 -13.54 2.08
N PRO A 85 -4.98 -13.83 3.40
CA PRO A 85 -4.10 -13.18 4.36
C PRO A 85 -2.64 -13.37 3.98
N ILE A 86 -1.85 -12.30 4.12
CA ILE A 86 -0.41 -12.36 3.88
C ILE A 86 0.26 -13.04 5.07
N ALA A 87 0.93 -14.17 4.82
CA ALA A 87 1.76 -14.81 5.84
C ALA A 87 3.03 -14.00 6.06
N ILE A 88 3.11 -13.25 7.16
CA ILE A 88 4.30 -12.47 7.55
C ILE A 88 5.40 -13.37 8.15
N SER A 89 5.12 -14.67 8.28
CA SER A 89 5.97 -15.60 9.00
C SER A 89 7.26 -15.91 8.23
N ARG A 90 8.35 -15.22 8.61
CA ARG A 90 9.73 -15.72 8.46
C ARG A 90 10.07 -16.75 9.55
N SER A 91 9.07 -17.40 10.15
CA SER A 91 9.38 -18.40 11.17
C SER A 91 10.13 -19.55 10.50
N SER A 92 11.41 -19.66 10.85
CA SER A 92 12.29 -20.78 10.46
C SER A 92 11.73 -22.17 10.84
N SER A 93 10.61 -22.24 11.57
CA SER A 93 9.87 -23.47 11.82
C SER A 93 9.06 -23.99 10.62
N CYS A 94 8.73 -23.13 9.65
CA CYS A 94 7.93 -23.53 8.48
C CYS A 94 8.78 -23.97 7.28
N LEU A 95 10.03 -24.41 7.48
CA LEU A 95 10.98 -24.70 6.38
C LEU A 95 10.74 -26.02 5.62
N GLN A 96 9.77 -26.84 6.04
CA GLN A 96 9.45 -28.10 5.37
C GLN A 96 7.96 -28.15 5.06
N GLY A 97 7.61 -28.01 3.78
CA GLY A 97 6.27 -28.24 3.28
C GLY A 97 6.20 -28.09 1.77
N GLY A 98 5.21 -28.79 1.18
CA GLY A 98 4.74 -28.50 -0.17
C GLY A 98 3.66 -27.42 -0.12
N SER A 99 3.45 -26.76 -1.26
CA SER A 99 2.42 -25.73 -1.40
C SER A 99 1.05 -26.25 -0.96
N VAL A 100 0.28 -25.40 -0.29
CA VAL A 100 -1.08 -25.72 0.14
C VAL A 100 -2.05 -24.67 -0.38
N GLU A 101 -3.25 -25.12 -0.66
CA GLU A 101 -4.43 -24.29 -0.89
C GLU A 101 -5.27 -24.32 0.39
N CYS A 102 -5.54 -23.16 0.98
CA CYS A 102 -6.27 -23.02 2.22
C CYS A 102 -7.56 -22.19 2.05
N GLY A 103 -8.60 -22.61 2.76
CA GLY A 103 -9.88 -21.89 2.82
C GLY A 103 -10.74 -22.07 1.57
N ALA A 104 -11.92 -21.46 1.58
CA ALA A 104 -12.79 -21.52 0.40
C ALA A 104 -12.32 -20.53 -0.68
N ALA A 105 -11.53 -19.53 -0.29
CA ALA A 105 -10.85 -18.59 -1.18
C ALA A 105 -9.73 -19.22 -2.04
N LEU A 106 -9.34 -20.47 -1.80
CA LEU A 106 -8.24 -21.17 -2.47
C LEU A 106 -6.90 -20.40 -2.33
N CYS A 107 -6.57 -20.02 -1.10
CA CYS A 107 -5.38 -19.24 -0.82
C CYS A 107 -4.12 -20.08 -0.83
N TYR A 108 -3.14 -19.66 -1.64
CA TYR A 108 -1.88 -20.37 -1.82
C TYR A 108 -0.87 -19.96 -0.75
N TYR A 109 -0.34 -20.94 -0.04
CA TYR A 109 0.77 -20.79 0.89
C TYR A 109 1.87 -21.79 0.54
N GLU A 110 3.13 -21.46 0.82
CA GLU A 110 4.26 -22.36 0.54
C GLU A 110 4.21 -23.62 1.43
N THR A 111 3.60 -23.51 2.62
CA THR A 111 3.44 -24.62 3.54
C THR A 111 2.14 -24.52 4.34
N ILE A 112 1.64 -25.66 4.83
CA ILE A 112 0.51 -25.71 5.78
C ILE A 112 0.76 -24.89 7.06
N CYS A 113 2.02 -24.69 7.41
CA CYS A 113 2.44 -23.90 8.55
C CYS A 113 2.16 -22.40 8.33
N GLN A 114 2.44 -21.88 7.14
CA GLN A 114 2.11 -20.50 6.78
C GLN A 114 0.60 -20.24 6.76
N GLY A 115 -0.20 -21.18 6.23
CA GLY A 115 -1.66 -21.08 6.27
C GLY A 115 -2.19 -21.01 7.71
N LYS A 116 -1.62 -21.80 8.62
CA LYS A 116 -1.96 -21.74 10.05
C LYS A 116 -1.56 -20.44 10.72
N ASP A 117 -0.39 -19.91 10.38
CA ASP A 117 0.11 -18.66 10.96
C ASP A 117 -0.81 -17.48 10.66
N VAL A 118 -1.59 -17.55 9.57
CA VAL A 118 -2.61 -16.56 9.22
C VAL A 118 -4.04 -16.93 9.63
N GLY A 119 -4.22 -18.03 10.37
CA GLY A 119 -5.50 -18.41 10.97
C GLY A 119 -6.25 -19.56 10.30
N PHE A 120 -5.76 -20.16 9.22
CA PHE A 120 -6.43 -21.33 8.62
C PHE A 120 -6.24 -22.59 9.46
N ASP A 121 -7.30 -23.38 9.58
CA ASP A 121 -7.23 -24.72 10.16
C ASP A 121 -6.50 -25.71 9.24
N SER A 122 -5.79 -26.67 9.82
CA SER A 122 -5.09 -27.70 9.02
C SER A 122 -6.01 -28.46 8.07
N SER A 123 -7.29 -28.63 8.45
CA SER A 123 -8.28 -29.35 7.66
C SER A 123 -8.91 -28.51 6.55
N SER A 124 -8.82 -27.18 6.63
CA SER A 124 -9.22 -26.28 5.54
C SER A 124 -8.09 -26.05 4.54
N CYS A 125 -6.92 -26.64 4.77
CA CYS A 125 -5.79 -26.64 3.85
C CYS A 125 -5.64 -28.01 3.18
N THR A 126 -5.57 -28.03 1.85
CA THR A 126 -5.22 -29.22 1.07
C THR A 126 -3.81 -29.08 0.53
N ASN A 127 -3.00 -30.14 0.63
CA ASN A 127 -1.72 -30.18 -0.07
C ASN A 127 -1.99 -30.14 -1.57
N ILE A 128 -1.38 -29.18 -2.22
CA ILE A 128 -1.27 -29.17 -3.66
C ILE A 128 -0.05 -30.02 -3.95
N ASP A 129 -0.26 -31.15 -4.63
CA ASP A 129 0.84 -32.02 -5.05
C ASP A 129 1.62 -31.35 -6.20
N CYS A 130 2.34 -30.29 -5.87
CA CYS A 130 3.27 -29.63 -6.78
C CYS A 130 4.64 -30.28 -6.65
N PRO A 131 5.21 -30.80 -7.75
CA PRO A 131 6.54 -31.36 -7.70
C PRO A 131 7.54 -30.27 -7.28
N ALA A 132 8.37 -30.58 -6.29
CA ALA A 132 9.44 -29.70 -5.84
C ALA A 132 10.50 -29.56 -6.96
N PRO A 133 11.09 -28.37 -7.15
CA PRO A 133 12.15 -28.20 -8.12
C PRO A 133 13.32 -29.14 -7.82
N GLY A 134 13.79 -29.87 -8.83
CA GLY A 134 15.01 -30.65 -8.76
C GLY A 134 16.26 -29.80 -8.51
N LEU A 135 17.40 -30.44 -8.31
CA LEU A 135 18.68 -29.74 -8.16
C LEU A 135 19.08 -29.09 -9.49
N GLY A 136 19.25 -27.77 -9.48
CA GLY A 136 19.67 -27.00 -10.65
C GLY A 136 20.02 -25.56 -10.29
N LEU A 137 20.56 -24.82 -11.26
CA LEU A 137 20.83 -23.39 -11.13
C LEU A 137 19.78 -22.62 -11.94
N CYS A 138 18.97 -21.82 -11.25
CA CYS A 138 18.05 -20.87 -11.86
C CYS A 138 18.50 -19.44 -11.55
N THR A 139 18.10 -18.49 -12.39
CA THR A 139 18.21 -17.08 -12.06
C THR A 139 17.22 -16.74 -10.93
N MET A 140 17.53 -15.69 -10.18
CA MET A 140 16.62 -15.13 -9.17
C MET A 140 15.59 -14.17 -9.79
N GLU A 141 15.37 -14.28 -11.10
CA GLU A 141 14.40 -13.46 -11.83
C GLU A 141 13.00 -13.94 -11.48
N TRP A 142 12.12 -13.00 -11.14
CA TRP A 142 10.73 -13.28 -10.76
C TRP A 142 9.83 -13.08 -11.98
N VAL A 143 9.43 -14.18 -12.61
CA VAL A 143 8.51 -14.22 -13.77
C VAL A 143 7.59 -15.41 -13.55
N PRO A 144 6.58 -15.27 -12.67
CA PRO A 144 5.88 -16.42 -12.13
C PRO A 144 5.08 -17.17 -13.19
N VAL A 145 4.96 -18.49 -13.03
CA VAL A 145 4.18 -19.36 -13.92
C VAL A 145 3.28 -20.27 -13.10
N VAL A 146 2.09 -20.55 -13.63
CA VAL A 146 1.16 -21.55 -13.11
C VAL A 146 1.23 -22.78 -14.00
N CYS A 147 1.54 -23.94 -13.42
CA CYS A 147 1.76 -25.18 -14.17
C CYS A 147 0.81 -26.31 -13.75
N GLY A 148 0.37 -27.09 -14.72
CA GLY A 148 -0.35 -28.34 -14.52
C GLY A 148 -1.81 -28.20 -14.08
N PRO A 149 -2.50 -29.33 -13.87
CA PRO A 149 -3.92 -29.34 -13.50
C PRO A 149 -4.18 -28.86 -12.07
N SER A 150 -3.15 -28.92 -11.20
CA SER A 150 -3.21 -28.47 -9.81
C SER A 150 -2.78 -27.01 -9.65
N THR A 151 -2.69 -26.26 -10.76
CA THR A 151 -2.39 -24.82 -10.77
C THR A 151 -1.17 -24.45 -9.91
N CYS A 152 -0.07 -25.18 -10.08
CA CYS A 152 1.15 -25.02 -9.29
C CYS A 152 1.90 -23.74 -9.65
N LEU A 153 1.99 -22.80 -8.71
CA LEU A 153 2.73 -21.56 -8.87
C LEU A 153 4.24 -21.77 -8.65
N TYR A 154 5.05 -21.35 -9.63
CA TYR A 154 6.50 -21.31 -9.55
C TYR A 154 7.00 -19.89 -9.80
N SER A 155 8.02 -19.46 -9.05
CA SER A 155 8.58 -18.10 -9.14
C SER A 155 9.17 -17.75 -10.52
N ASN A 156 9.57 -18.77 -11.28
CA ASN A 156 9.95 -18.63 -12.69
C ASN A 156 9.85 -19.94 -13.45
N THR A 157 9.92 -19.82 -14.78
CA THR A 157 9.93 -20.93 -15.74
C THR A 157 11.03 -21.96 -15.48
N CYS A 158 12.20 -21.53 -15.02
CA CYS A 158 13.32 -22.43 -14.71
C CYS A 158 12.99 -23.37 -13.54
N LEU A 159 12.41 -22.85 -12.45
CA LEU A 159 12.00 -23.67 -11.31
C LEU A 159 10.90 -24.66 -11.69
N ALA A 160 9.92 -24.23 -12.50
CA ALA A 160 8.90 -25.13 -13.04
C ALA A 160 9.49 -26.27 -13.88
N SER A 161 10.46 -25.97 -14.74
CA SER A 161 11.15 -26.98 -15.54
C SER A 161 11.96 -27.96 -14.67
N LEU A 162 12.64 -27.47 -13.63
CA LEU A 162 13.33 -28.35 -12.67
C LEU A 162 12.37 -29.24 -11.89
N SER A 163 11.13 -28.82 -11.71
CA SER A 163 10.05 -29.65 -11.17
C SER A 163 9.51 -30.70 -12.14
N GLY A 164 10.01 -30.73 -13.38
CA GLY A 164 9.65 -31.72 -14.40
C GLY A 164 8.50 -31.31 -15.31
N TRP A 165 8.03 -30.06 -15.23
CA TRP A 165 6.99 -29.54 -16.14
C TRP A 165 7.55 -29.22 -17.52
N ASN A 166 6.75 -29.45 -18.56
CA ASN A 166 7.02 -28.87 -19.87
C ASN A 166 6.45 -27.45 -19.91
N VAL A 167 7.30 -26.44 -19.73
CA VAL A 167 6.86 -25.04 -19.57
C VAL A 167 6.02 -24.53 -20.75
N GLU A 168 6.24 -25.02 -21.97
CA GLU A 168 5.50 -24.55 -23.14
C GLU A 168 4.10 -25.17 -23.27
N GLU A 169 3.89 -26.35 -22.69
CA GLU A 169 2.66 -27.14 -22.85
C GLU A 169 1.82 -27.17 -21.56
N ASP A 170 2.48 -27.20 -20.41
CA ASP A 170 1.87 -27.41 -19.10
C ASP A 170 1.74 -26.12 -18.29
N CYS A 171 2.43 -25.04 -18.67
CA CYS A 171 2.49 -23.82 -17.90
C CYS A 171 1.94 -22.61 -18.66
N ILE A 172 1.35 -21.69 -17.91
CA ILE A 172 0.99 -20.36 -18.36
C ILE A 172 1.69 -19.34 -17.46
N LEU A 173 1.97 -18.16 -18.01
CA LEU A 173 2.48 -17.06 -17.18
C LEU A 173 1.40 -16.70 -16.16
N ALA A 174 1.82 -16.58 -14.90
CA ALA A 174 0.99 -16.04 -13.82
C ALA A 174 0.98 -14.51 -13.98
N GLU A 175 0.55 -14.04 -15.13
CA GLU A 175 0.41 -12.61 -15.37
C GLU A 175 -0.68 -12.09 -14.46
N GLU A 176 -0.43 -10.90 -13.92
CA GLU A 176 -1.46 -10.10 -13.28
C GLU A 176 -2.58 -9.96 -14.30
N GLU A 177 -3.80 -10.44 -13.98
CA GLU A 177 -5.02 -9.94 -14.62
C GLU A 177 -5.16 -8.46 -14.24
N GLU A 178 -4.22 -7.60 -14.62
CA GLU A 178 -4.64 -6.28 -15.06
C GLU A 178 -5.39 -6.56 -16.36
N GLU A 179 -6.72 -6.64 -16.28
CA GLU A 179 -7.54 -6.41 -17.46
C GLU A 179 -7.03 -5.10 -18.07
N ALA A 180 -6.21 -5.22 -19.11
CA ALA A 180 -5.75 -4.10 -19.88
C ALA A 180 -7.01 -3.43 -20.40
N VAL A 181 -7.46 -2.38 -19.70
CA VAL A 181 -8.48 -1.47 -20.22
C VAL A 181 -7.98 -1.12 -21.60
N PRO A 182 -8.73 -1.43 -22.67
CA PRO A 182 -8.25 -1.24 -24.03
C PRO A 182 -7.68 0.17 -24.13
N GLU A 183 -6.42 0.31 -24.52
CA GLU A 183 -5.68 1.58 -24.55
C GLU A 183 -6.43 2.65 -25.39
N GLU A 184 -7.37 2.21 -26.24
CA GLU A 184 -8.30 3.03 -27.01
C GLU A 184 -9.44 3.70 -26.21
N ALA A 185 -9.66 3.37 -24.94
CA ALA A 185 -10.76 3.94 -24.14
C ALA A 185 -10.37 5.26 -23.44
N CYS A 186 -9.07 5.53 -23.28
CA CYS A 186 -8.61 6.71 -22.55
C CYS A 186 -8.54 7.95 -23.46
N PRO A 187 -9.39 8.97 -23.22
CA PRO A 187 -9.33 10.18 -24.02
C PRO A 187 -7.95 10.83 -23.88
N GLN A 188 -7.41 11.31 -25.00
CA GLN A 188 -6.13 12.01 -24.99
C GLN A 188 -6.33 13.47 -24.57
N PRO A 189 -5.36 14.08 -23.87
CA PRO A 189 -5.40 15.51 -23.56
C PRO A 189 -5.60 16.37 -24.82
N GLN A 190 -6.52 17.33 -24.76
CA GLN A 190 -6.81 18.22 -25.88
C GLN A 190 -5.55 18.98 -26.32
N ALA A 191 -5.27 18.96 -27.62
CA ALA A 191 -4.14 19.68 -28.20
C ALA A 191 -4.17 21.17 -27.81
N GLY A 192 -3.03 21.72 -27.42
CA GLY A 192 -2.91 23.11 -26.96
C GLY A 192 -3.20 23.34 -25.47
N SER A 193 -3.58 22.30 -24.72
CA SER A 193 -3.62 22.37 -23.26
C SER A 193 -2.21 22.63 -22.70
N VAL A 194 -2.13 23.52 -21.72
CA VAL A 194 -0.88 23.85 -21.01
C VAL A 194 -0.97 23.34 -19.59
N CYS A 195 -0.25 22.25 -19.31
CA CYS A 195 -0.18 21.67 -17.98
C CYS A 195 1.20 21.85 -17.37
N PRO A 196 1.29 22.06 -16.04
CA PRO A 196 2.57 22.10 -15.36
C PRO A 196 3.22 20.72 -15.38
N PHE A 197 4.55 20.69 -15.41
CA PHE A 197 5.34 19.46 -15.36
C PHE A 197 5.44 18.94 -13.91
N ILE A 198 4.29 18.59 -13.33
CA ILE A 198 4.19 18.02 -11.98
C ILE A 198 3.77 16.57 -12.14
N LEU A 199 4.48 15.64 -11.51
CA LEU A 199 4.15 14.21 -11.51
C LEU A 199 3.37 13.89 -10.22
N LEU A 200 2.05 13.95 -10.33
CA LEU A 200 1.11 13.60 -9.25
C LEU A 200 0.05 12.69 -9.87
N PRO A 201 0.34 11.40 -10.06
CA PRO A 201 -0.48 10.52 -10.88
C PRO A 201 -1.90 10.39 -10.32
N VAL A 202 -2.87 10.35 -11.23
CA VAL A 202 -4.29 10.19 -10.90
C VAL A 202 -4.93 9.14 -11.80
N THR A 203 -5.91 8.41 -11.26
CA THR A 203 -6.78 7.50 -12.03
C THR A 203 -8.14 8.14 -12.22
N CYS A 204 -8.59 8.27 -13.47
CA CYS A 204 -9.89 8.84 -13.81
C CYS A 204 -10.59 7.90 -14.80
N GLY A 205 -11.75 7.34 -14.42
CA GLY A 205 -12.52 6.46 -15.29
C GLY A 205 -11.74 5.22 -15.80
N GLY A 206 -10.81 4.70 -14.99
CA GLY A 206 -9.93 3.59 -15.36
C GLY A 206 -8.65 3.98 -16.12
N CYS A 207 -8.42 5.28 -16.33
CA CYS A 207 -7.27 5.80 -17.07
C CYS A 207 -6.26 6.49 -16.16
N ASN A 208 -4.98 6.16 -16.33
CA ASN A 208 -3.88 6.77 -15.58
C ASN A 208 -3.32 8.01 -16.29
N TYR A 209 -3.30 9.14 -15.59
CA TYR A 209 -2.69 10.39 -16.07
C TYR A 209 -1.57 10.82 -15.13
N SER A 210 -0.51 11.42 -15.68
CA SER A 210 0.65 11.86 -14.89
C SER A 210 0.33 12.99 -13.90
N ASN A 211 -0.76 13.73 -14.15
CA ASN A 211 -1.34 14.68 -13.20
C ASN A 211 -2.81 14.98 -13.54
N GLU A 212 -3.49 15.60 -12.58
CA GLU A 212 -4.89 16.03 -12.70
C GLU A 212 -5.14 17.01 -13.86
N CYS A 213 -4.17 17.86 -14.20
CA CYS A 213 -4.31 18.77 -15.33
C CYS A 213 -4.42 18.01 -16.66
N LEU A 214 -3.61 16.97 -16.86
CA LEU A 214 -3.67 16.14 -18.06
C LEU A 214 -4.98 15.35 -18.15
N ALA A 215 -5.50 14.86 -17.03
CA ALA A 215 -6.81 14.21 -16.97
C ALA A 215 -7.95 15.18 -17.34
N ASN A 216 -7.94 16.39 -16.76
CA ASN A 216 -8.92 17.42 -17.06
C ASN A 216 -8.84 17.87 -18.53
N ALA A 217 -7.63 17.97 -19.09
CA ALA A 217 -7.42 18.26 -20.50
C ALA A 217 -7.96 17.14 -21.43
N ALA A 218 -8.02 15.91 -20.94
CA ALA A 218 -8.66 14.79 -21.62
C ALA A 218 -10.19 14.76 -21.44
N GLY A 219 -10.77 15.72 -20.70
CA GLY A 219 -12.20 15.80 -20.45
C GLY A 219 -12.69 14.86 -19.34
N LEU A 220 -11.79 14.33 -18.52
CA LEU A 220 -12.11 13.54 -17.34
C LEU A 220 -11.94 14.37 -16.08
N TYR A 221 -12.92 14.26 -15.18
CA TYR A 221 -12.97 14.95 -13.90
C TYR A 221 -13.31 13.92 -12.81
N ASP A 222 -13.14 14.30 -11.54
CA ASP A 222 -13.39 13.44 -10.37
C ASP A 222 -12.43 12.24 -10.30
N CYS A 223 -11.13 12.54 -10.35
CA CYS A 223 -10.06 11.55 -10.34
C CYS A 223 -9.67 11.15 -8.92
N SER A 224 -9.26 9.88 -8.75
CA SER A 224 -8.64 9.40 -7.52
C SER A 224 -7.13 9.61 -7.58
N SER A 225 -6.52 10.10 -6.49
CA SER A 225 -5.07 10.20 -6.39
C SER A 225 -4.46 8.80 -6.24
N ASN A 226 -3.47 8.47 -7.09
CA ASN A 226 -2.70 7.21 -6.98
C ASN A 226 -1.54 7.34 -5.99
N LEU A 227 -1.54 8.39 -5.17
CA LEU A 227 -0.61 8.48 -4.07
C LEU A 227 -1.12 7.53 -3.00
N ASP A 228 -0.52 6.34 -2.96
CA ASP A 228 -0.48 5.58 -1.72
C ASP A 228 -0.02 6.56 -0.63
N PRO A 229 -0.77 6.70 0.48
CA PRO A 229 -0.26 7.47 1.60
C PRO A 229 1.12 6.89 1.91
N PRO A 230 2.18 7.71 2.10
CA PRO A 230 3.52 7.20 2.32
C PRO A 230 3.48 6.12 3.41
N THR A 231 3.65 4.87 2.99
CA THR A 231 3.38 3.67 3.79
C THR A 231 4.55 3.30 4.69
N GLU A 232 5.56 4.14 4.78
CA GLU A 232 6.56 4.04 5.83
C GLU A 232 6.21 4.99 6.99
N PRO A 233 5.61 4.49 8.09
CA PRO A 233 5.96 5.06 9.38
C PRO A 233 7.47 4.89 9.54
N CYS A 234 8.20 5.99 9.67
CA CYS A 234 9.60 5.95 10.03
C CYS A 234 9.75 5.36 11.45
N ASP A 235 9.71 4.04 11.61
CA ASP A 235 9.99 3.31 12.85
C ASP A 235 11.51 3.10 13.03
N GLY A 236 12.27 4.17 12.75
CA GLY A 236 13.70 4.25 13.01
C GLY A 236 13.97 5.27 14.13
N PRO A 237 14.84 4.97 15.11
CA PRO A 237 15.20 5.89 16.19
C PRO A 237 16.01 7.13 15.74
N ASP A 238 16.13 7.37 14.42
CA ASP A 238 17.00 8.39 13.83
C ASP A 238 16.21 9.51 13.10
N CYS A 239 14.91 9.60 13.31
CA CYS A 239 14.05 10.62 12.69
C CYS A 239 13.78 11.83 13.61
N SER A 240 14.61 12.03 14.64
CA SER A 240 14.43 13.08 15.64
C SER A 240 15.52 14.15 15.65
N GLU A 241 16.03 14.57 14.49
CA GLU A 241 16.84 15.79 14.41
C GLU A 241 16.18 16.81 13.47
N ASP A 242 15.42 17.72 14.09
CA ASP A 242 15.41 19.16 13.81
C ASP A 242 15.34 19.62 12.35
N LEU A 243 14.15 19.57 11.75
CA LEU A 243 13.75 20.63 10.83
C LEU A 243 13.14 21.78 11.65
N ASP A 244 14.02 22.52 12.31
CA ASP A 244 13.70 23.79 12.97
C ASP A 244 13.51 24.87 11.89
N ILE A 245 12.28 25.02 11.39
CA ILE A 245 11.89 26.05 10.39
C ILE A 245 11.76 27.43 11.07
N THR A 246 12.75 27.83 11.86
CA THR A 246 12.79 29.16 12.49
C THR A 246 13.91 30.08 12.00
N ASN A 247 14.75 29.64 11.06
CA ASN A 247 15.70 30.51 10.37
C ASN A 247 15.25 30.85 8.94
N ILE A 248 14.25 31.72 8.83
CA ILE A 248 14.14 32.63 7.68
C ILE A 248 15.01 33.84 8.03
N GLU A 249 16.33 33.70 7.82
CA GLU A 249 17.18 34.88 7.70
C GLU A 249 16.79 35.62 6.43
N THR A 250 16.60 36.93 6.60
CA THR A 250 16.35 37.91 5.56
C THR A 250 17.35 37.77 4.41
N MET A 251 16.89 37.26 3.27
CA MET A 251 17.63 37.32 2.02
C MET A 251 17.77 38.77 1.56
N ASP A 252 19.03 39.13 1.29
CA ASP A 252 19.48 40.40 0.71
C ASP A 252 18.83 40.63 -0.67
N PRO A 253 18.13 41.76 -0.92
CA PRO A 253 17.39 42.01 -2.17
C PRO A 253 18.27 42.38 -3.38
N SER A 254 19.54 41.95 -3.45
CA SER A 254 20.46 42.39 -4.52
C SER A 254 20.91 41.30 -5.52
N SER A 255 20.45 40.05 -5.39
CA SER A 255 20.81 39.00 -6.37
C SER A 255 19.78 38.89 -7.50
N THR A 256 20.08 39.53 -8.63
CA THR A 256 19.35 39.40 -9.89
C THR A 256 19.84 38.16 -10.66
N VAL A 257 19.49 36.96 -10.18
CA VAL A 257 19.47 35.76 -11.01
C VAL A 257 18.21 34.98 -10.63
N GLY A 258 17.12 35.28 -11.35
CA GLY A 258 15.85 34.61 -11.14
C GLY A 258 15.90 33.14 -11.56
N PRO A 259 15.20 32.23 -10.86
CA PRO A 259 14.94 30.91 -11.39
C PRO A 259 14.09 31.06 -12.67
N THR A 260 14.56 30.46 -13.76
CA THR A 260 13.75 30.31 -14.98
C THR A 260 12.44 29.62 -14.61
N MET A 261 11.34 30.33 -14.83
CA MET A 261 9.99 29.83 -14.64
C MET A 261 9.79 28.50 -15.38
N GLY A 262 9.01 27.62 -14.75
CA GLY A 262 8.75 26.26 -15.18
C GLY A 262 8.48 26.13 -16.67
N GLU A 263 9.13 25.14 -17.26
CA GLU A 263 8.90 24.74 -18.63
C GLU A 263 7.47 24.22 -18.75
N THR A 264 6.65 24.97 -19.49
CA THR A 264 5.31 24.57 -19.89
C THR A 264 5.43 23.71 -21.14
N PHE A 265 4.84 22.52 -21.11
CA PHE A 265 4.73 21.69 -22.31
C PHE A 265 3.41 22.02 -23.01
N VAL A 266 3.49 22.35 -24.30
CA VAL A 266 2.31 22.46 -25.16
C VAL A 266 2.10 21.10 -25.78
N VAL A 267 0.96 20.46 -25.46
CA VAL A 267 0.58 19.20 -26.11
C VAL A 267 0.38 19.47 -27.60
N THR A 268 1.34 19.04 -28.42
CA THR A 268 1.27 19.10 -29.88
C THR A 268 0.97 17.71 -30.39
N GLN A 269 -0.15 17.55 -31.11
CA GLN A 269 -0.45 16.27 -31.74
C GLN A 269 0.47 16.08 -32.94
N VAL A 270 1.24 14.99 -32.92
CA VAL A 270 1.98 14.52 -34.10
C VAL A 270 0.98 13.71 -34.93
N PRO A 271 0.68 14.11 -36.18
CA PRO A 271 -0.23 13.34 -37.02
C PRO A 271 0.42 11.98 -37.35
N TRP A 272 -0.28 10.89 -37.02
CA TRP A 272 0.07 9.55 -37.47
C TRP A 272 -0.27 9.45 -38.97
N THR A 273 0.75 9.27 -39.82
CA THR A 273 0.60 9.01 -41.26
C THR A 273 0.73 7.54 -41.57
#